data_AF-A0AA42YVP0-F1
#
_entry.id   AF-A0AA42YVP0-F1
#
_cell.length_a   1.000
_cell.length_b   1.000
_cell.length_c   1.000
_cell.angle_alpha   90.00
_cell.angle_beta   90.00
_cell.angle_gamma   90.00
#
_symmetry.space_group_name_H-M   'P 1'
#
loop_
_entity.id
_entity.type
_entity.pdbx_description
1 polymer ?
#
loop_
_entity_poly.entity_id
_entity_poly.type
_entity_poly.pdbx_seq_one_letter_code
_entity_poly.pdbx_strand_id
1 'polypeptide(L)'
;MEPTLVTWMLVVFGAITLSPLTVAYLAFLRSPYSPKSKELMIGKGEDWRDKTHFRFALGGARADVLVLAPLFVSGSVGALLGQPWGYVLFAAAGAISLYINIILWFTEKEYVYPSRGPLRYYTYYWGFFVYWGALALAYSALRLSGIEF
;
A
#
# COMPACT_ATOMS: atom_id res chain seq x y z
N MET A 1 5.78 -4.22 -24.96
CA MET A 1 4.94 -3.03 -24.73
C MET A 1 5.84 -1.96 -24.12
N GLU A 2 6.29 -0.98 -24.89
CA GLU A 2 7.35 -0.07 -24.42
C GLU A 2 6.91 0.75 -23.19
N PRO A 3 7.72 0.84 -22.12
CA PRO A 3 7.37 1.62 -20.94
C PRO A 3 7.19 3.09 -21.31
N THR A 4 6.06 3.67 -20.91
CA THR A 4 5.78 5.08 -21.18
C THR A 4 6.16 5.95 -19.98
N LEU A 5 6.14 7.28 -20.14
CA LEU A 5 6.31 8.21 -19.02
C LEU A 5 5.35 7.88 -17.85
N VAL A 6 4.12 7.45 -18.18
CA VAL A 6 3.11 7.05 -17.18
C VAL A 6 3.54 5.79 -16.43
N THR A 7 4.15 4.82 -17.11
CA THR A 7 4.72 3.63 -16.43
C THR A 7 5.74 4.05 -15.37
N TRP A 8 6.68 4.93 -15.75
CA TRP A 8 7.69 5.44 -14.82
C TRP A 8 7.09 6.20 -13.64
N MET A 9 6.15 7.12 -13.90
CA MET A 9 5.47 7.89 -12.85
C MET A 9 4.77 6.97 -11.86
N LEU A 10 4.04 5.95 -12.33
CA LEU A 10 3.33 5.01 -11.45
C LEU A 10 4.27 4.12 -10.64
N VAL A 11 5.39 3.70 -11.21
CA VAL A 11 6.40 2.91 -10.49
C VAL A 11 7.07 3.77 -9.40
N VAL A 12 7.53 4.98 -9.73
CA VAL A 12 8.17 5.88 -8.76
C VAL A 12 7.19 6.28 -7.66
N PHE A 13 5.97 6.69 -8.02
CA PHE A 13 4.96 7.08 -7.06
C PHE A 13 4.53 5.90 -6.17
N GLY A 14 4.38 4.70 -6.75
CA GLY A 14 4.13 3.47 -5.99
C GLY A 14 5.26 3.14 -5.01
N ALA A 15 6.51 3.28 -5.43
CA ALA A 15 7.67 3.05 -4.56
C ALA A 15 7.69 4.02 -3.38
N ILE A 16 7.44 5.31 -3.64
CA ILE A 16 7.33 6.33 -2.58
C ILE A 16 6.19 6.00 -1.62
N THR A 17 5.03 5.59 -2.15
CA THR A 17 3.82 5.30 -1.36
C THR A 17 3.98 4.04 -0.50
N LEU A 18 4.58 2.97 -1.04
CA LEU A 18 4.71 1.69 -0.35
C LEU A 18 5.96 1.60 0.54
N SER A 19 6.99 2.41 0.29
CA SER A 19 8.24 2.38 1.09
C SER A 19 8.05 2.57 2.60
N PRO A 20 7.16 3.45 3.11
CA PRO A 20 6.96 3.62 4.54
C PRO A 20 6.36 2.38 5.19
N LEU A 21 5.53 1.61 4.47
CA LEU A 21 4.95 0.35 4.97
C LEU A 21 6.04 -0.69 5.19
N THR A 22 6.94 -0.84 4.22
CA THR A 22 8.08 -1.75 4.33
C THR A 22 9.02 -1.34 5.47
N VAL A 23 9.33 -0.05 5.60
CA VAL A 23 10.18 0.47 6.69
C VAL A 23 9.52 0.27 8.06
N ALA A 24 8.22 0.56 8.17
CA ALA A 24 7.46 0.34 9.40
C ALA A 24 7.51 -1.14 9.78
N TYR A 25 7.21 -2.05 8.85
CA TYR A 25 7.28 -3.49 9.07
C TYR A 25 8.68 -3.97 9.51
N LEU A 26 9.75 -3.52 8.85
CA LEU A 26 11.12 -3.87 9.23
C LEU A 26 11.48 -3.39 10.65
N ALA A 27 10.97 -2.23 11.06
CA ALA A 27 11.10 -1.76 12.43
C ALA A 27 10.33 -2.65 13.42
N PHE A 28 9.14 -3.14 13.03
CA PHE A 28 8.34 -4.06 13.86
C PHE A 28 8.96 -5.44 14.02
N LEU A 29 9.65 -5.99 13.02
CA LEU A 29 10.33 -7.29 13.14
C LEU A 29 11.34 -7.34 14.29
N ARG A 30 11.95 -6.20 14.64
CA ARG A 30 12.96 -6.13 15.70
C ARG A 30 12.37 -6.12 17.10
N SER A 31 11.17 -5.56 17.29
CA SER A 31 10.53 -5.53 18.61
C SER A 31 9.02 -5.26 18.53
N PRO A 32 8.21 -6.26 18.13
CA PRO A 32 6.80 -6.05 17.79
C PRO A 32 5.96 -5.59 19.00
N TYR A 33 6.34 -5.97 20.21
CA TYR A 33 5.62 -5.61 21.44
C TYR A 33 6.27 -4.47 22.23
N SER A 34 7.24 -3.76 21.64
CA SER A 34 7.86 -2.61 22.32
C SER A 34 6.86 -1.48 22.55
N PRO A 35 7.05 -0.65 23.59
CA PRO A 35 6.22 0.54 23.81
C PRO A 35 6.17 1.45 22.58
N LYS A 36 7.29 1.62 21.88
CA LYS A 36 7.41 2.43 20.66
C LYS A 36 6.58 1.86 19.48
N SER A 37 6.56 0.54 19.35
CA SER A 37 5.73 -0.16 18.35
C SER A 37 4.24 -0.06 18.68
N LYS A 38 3.88 -0.19 19.96
CA LYS A 38 2.50 0.01 20.41
C LYS A 38 2.04 1.46 20.18
N GLU A 39 2.86 2.46 20.50
CA GLU A 39 2.53 3.87 20.26
C GLU A 39 2.35 4.19 18.77
N LEU A 40 3.17 3.61 17.90
CA LEU A 40 3.06 3.82 16.46
C LEU A 40 1.73 3.30 15.88
N MET A 41 1.17 2.23 16.47
CA MET A 41 0.01 1.52 15.95
C MET A 41 -1.29 1.84 16.66
N ILE A 42 -1.27 1.90 17.98
CA ILE A 42 -2.49 1.95 18.79
C ILE A 42 -2.94 3.39 19.02
N GLY A 43 -2.02 4.35 19.14
CA GLY A 43 -2.34 5.77 19.37
C GLY A 43 -3.06 6.09 20.70
N LYS A 44 -3.81 5.16 21.31
CA LYS A 44 -4.54 5.29 22.59
C LYS A 44 -4.72 3.94 23.29
N GLY A 45 -4.30 3.83 24.56
CA GLY A 45 -4.81 2.82 25.50
C GLY A 45 -4.41 1.35 25.32
N GLU A 46 -4.75 0.50 26.29
CA GLU A 46 -4.56 -0.96 26.26
C GLU A 46 -5.91 -1.73 26.35
N ASP A 47 -6.99 -1.18 25.75
CA ASP A 47 -8.28 -1.86 25.72
C ASP A 47 -8.27 -3.06 24.74
N TRP A 48 -9.26 -3.96 24.83
CA TRP A 48 -9.36 -5.13 23.95
C TRP A 48 -9.50 -4.73 22.46
N ARG A 49 -10.11 -3.57 22.18
CA ARG A 49 -10.22 -2.98 20.84
C ARG A 49 -8.84 -2.63 20.29
N ASP A 50 -8.00 -2.01 21.12
CA ASP A 50 -6.63 -1.62 20.78
C ASP A 50 -5.74 -2.84 20.51
N LYS A 51 -5.92 -3.92 21.29
CA LYS A 51 -5.24 -5.20 21.06
C LYS A 51 -5.65 -5.86 19.74
N THR A 52 -6.93 -5.78 19.39
CA THR A 52 -7.46 -6.36 18.15
C THR A 52 -6.99 -5.56 16.95
N HIS A 53 -7.08 -4.23 17.01
CA HIS A 53 -6.56 -3.31 16.03
C HIS A 53 -5.05 -3.53 15.79
N PHE A 54 -4.26 -3.60 16.86
CA PHE A 54 -2.83 -3.89 16.76
C PHE A 54 -2.53 -5.21 16.02
N ARG A 55 -3.24 -6.29 16.37
CA ARG A 55 -3.07 -7.60 15.69
C ARG A 55 -3.46 -7.53 14.22
N PHE A 56 -4.55 -6.84 13.91
CA PHE A 56 -5.02 -6.65 12.54
C PHE A 56 -3.99 -5.90 11.70
N ALA A 57 -3.53 -4.74 12.17
CA ALA A 57 -2.56 -3.93 11.46
C ALA A 57 -1.18 -4.61 11.37
N LEU A 58 -0.78 -5.41 12.38
CA LEU A 58 0.43 -6.25 12.30
C LEU A 58 0.28 -7.35 11.24
N GLY A 59 -0.91 -7.97 11.15
CA GLY A 59 -1.25 -8.94 10.11
C GLY A 59 -1.21 -8.30 8.72
N GLY A 60 -1.77 -7.10 8.58
CA GLY A 60 -1.71 -6.29 7.36
C GLY A 60 -0.27 -6.01 6.93
N ALA A 61 0.56 -5.51 7.83
CA ALA A 61 1.98 -5.24 7.54
C ALA A 61 2.76 -6.49 7.10
N ARG A 62 2.43 -7.68 7.65
CA ARG A 62 2.99 -8.96 7.19
C ARG A 62 2.53 -9.30 5.77
N ALA A 63 1.23 -9.14 5.50
CA ALA A 63 0.68 -9.37 4.16
C ALA A 63 1.29 -8.41 3.13
N ASP A 64 1.54 -7.15 3.51
CA ASP A 64 2.18 -6.17 2.65
C ASP A 64 3.56 -6.63 2.21
N VAL A 65 4.38 -7.17 3.12
CA VAL A 65 5.74 -7.63 2.77
C VAL A 65 5.75 -8.99 2.07
N LEU A 66 4.83 -9.90 2.41
CA LEU A 66 4.81 -11.24 1.82
C LEU A 66 4.08 -11.31 0.48
N VAL A 67 3.15 -10.39 0.22
CA VAL A 67 2.28 -10.43 -0.97
C VAL A 67 2.39 -9.13 -1.77
N LEU A 68 2.07 -7.98 -1.17
CA LEU A 68 1.96 -6.73 -1.92
C LEU A 68 3.32 -6.26 -2.47
N ALA A 69 4.36 -6.27 -1.65
CA ALA A 69 5.69 -5.81 -2.04
C ALA A 69 6.33 -6.69 -3.14
N PRO A 70 6.30 -8.03 -3.06
CA PRO A 70 6.76 -8.88 -4.16
C PRO A 70 5.99 -8.64 -5.46
N LEU A 71 4.66 -8.51 -5.40
CA LEU A 71 3.83 -8.19 -6.58
C LEU A 71 4.20 -6.83 -7.16
N PHE A 72 4.35 -5.80 -6.31
CA PHE A 72 4.75 -4.48 -6.73
C PHE A 72 6.14 -4.48 -7.39
N VAL A 73 7.14 -5.10 -6.76
CA VAL A 73 8.52 -5.13 -7.27
C VAL A 73 8.59 -5.89 -8.58
N SER A 74 8.06 -7.11 -8.62
CA SER A 74 8.04 -7.95 -9.83
C SER A 74 7.23 -7.30 -10.96
N GLY A 75 6.06 -6.75 -10.65
CA GLY A 75 5.21 -6.03 -11.60
C GLY A 75 5.89 -4.79 -12.16
N SER A 76 6.57 -4.02 -11.31
CA SER A 76 7.38 -2.87 -11.75
C SER A 76 8.52 -3.30 -12.67
N VAL A 77 9.28 -4.33 -12.31
CA VAL A 77 10.37 -4.86 -13.16
C VAL A 77 9.82 -5.33 -14.51
N GLY A 78 8.76 -6.15 -14.52
CA GLY A 78 8.15 -6.62 -15.75
C GLY A 78 7.62 -5.47 -16.61
N ALA A 79 6.93 -4.49 -16.01
CA ALA A 79 6.38 -3.35 -16.73
C ALA A 79 7.48 -2.45 -17.32
N LEU A 80 8.58 -2.22 -16.58
CA LEU A 80 9.74 -1.46 -17.06
C LEU A 80 10.55 -2.20 -18.13
N LEU A 81 10.49 -3.54 -18.15
CA LEU A 81 11.04 -4.37 -19.23
C LEU A 81 10.05 -4.56 -20.38
N GLY A 82 8.89 -3.90 -20.33
CA GLY A 82 7.85 -3.96 -21.34
C GLY A 82 7.13 -5.31 -21.49
N GLN A 83 7.19 -6.14 -20.44
CA GLN A 83 6.61 -7.48 -20.39
C GLN A 83 5.13 -7.44 -19.97
N PRO A 84 4.22 -8.13 -20.68
CA PRO A 84 2.78 -8.13 -20.35
C PRO A 84 2.48 -8.64 -18.94
N TRP A 85 3.18 -9.69 -18.48
CA TRP A 85 3.00 -10.22 -17.13
C TRP A 85 3.32 -9.19 -16.04
N GLY A 86 4.22 -8.24 -16.33
CA GLY A 86 4.56 -7.15 -15.41
C GLY A 86 3.34 -6.28 -15.12
N TYR A 87 2.62 -5.89 -16.17
CA TYR A 87 1.37 -5.13 -16.04
C TYR A 87 0.27 -5.92 -15.34
N VAL A 88 0.19 -7.24 -15.52
CA VAL A 88 -0.77 -8.09 -14.78
C VAL A 88 -0.48 -8.05 -13.27
N LEU A 89 0.78 -8.25 -12.86
CA LEU A 89 1.16 -8.21 -11.46
C LEU A 89 1.02 -6.81 -10.86
N PHE A 90 1.29 -5.78 -11.66
CA PHE A 90 1.10 -4.38 -11.26
C PHE A 90 -0.38 -4.04 -11.06
N ALA A 91 -1.26 -4.53 -11.94
CA ALA A 91 -2.71 -4.42 -11.78
C ALA A 91 -3.21 -5.15 -10.53
N ALA A 92 -2.69 -6.36 -10.28
CA ALA A 92 -3.02 -7.14 -9.10
C ALA A 92 -2.60 -6.42 -7.80
N ALA A 93 -1.40 -5.83 -7.76
CA ALA A 93 -0.96 -5.00 -6.64
C ALA A 93 -1.88 -3.79 -6.44
N GLY A 94 -2.28 -3.12 -7.51
CA GLY A 94 -3.23 -2.01 -7.45
C GLY A 94 -4.61 -2.44 -6.93
N ALA A 95 -5.13 -3.58 -7.38
CA ALA A 95 -6.40 -4.13 -6.91
C ALA A 95 -6.37 -4.53 -5.43
N ILE A 96 -5.28 -5.18 -4.98
CA ILE A 96 -5.08 -5.51 -3.57
C ILE A 96 -5.00 -4.22 -2.73
N SER A 97 -4.28 -3.20 -3.20
CA SER A 97 -4.21 -1.90 -2.54
C SER A 97 -5.61 -1.29 -2.36
N LEU A 98 -6.45 -1.30 -3.40
CA LEU A 98 -7.82 -0.80 -3.30
C LEU A 98 -8.65 -1.61 -2.30
N TYR A 99 -8.60 -2.94 -2.40
CA TYR A 99 -9.34 -3.85 -1.52
C TYR A 99 -8.99 -3.62 -0.05
N ILE A 100 -7.69 -3.60 0.29
CA ILE A 100 -7.27 -3.42 1.68
C ILE A 100 -7.61 -2.01 2.16
N ASN A 101 -7.49 -0.97 1.34
CA ASN A 101 -7.81 0.40 1.74
C ASN A 101 -9.31 0.63 1.99
N ILE A 102 -10.20 -0.16 1.38
CA ILE A 102 -11.62 -0.18 1.78
C ILE A 102 -11.75 -0.69 3.21
N ILE A 103 -11.02 -1.73 3.59
CA ILE A 103 -11.05 -2.26 4.96
C ILE A 103 -10.43 -1.24 5.93
N LEU A 104 -9.24 -0.70 5.61
CA LEU A 104 -8.54 0.28 6.43
C LEU A 104 -9.35 1.57 6.63
N TRP A 105 -10.20 1.94 5.67
CA TRP A 105 -11.13 3.05 5.84
C TRP A 105 -12.03 2.88 7.07
N PHE A 106 -12.46 1.65 7.37
CA PHE A 106 -13.31 1.38 8.53
C PHE A 106 -12.49 1.09 9.79
N THR A 107 -11.32 0.45 9.66
CA THR A 107 -10.55 -0.01 10.83
C THR A 107 -9.49 0.97 11.32
N GLU A 108 -8.91 1.78 10.44
CA GLU A 108 -7.78 2.69 10.76
C GLU A 108 -8.22 4.15 10.90
N LYS A 109 -9.30 4.55 10.22
CA LYS A 109 -9.72 5.96 10.18
C LYS A 109 -9.92 6.54 11.56
N GLU A 110 -10.56 5.81 12.48
CA GLU A 110 -10.80 6.28 13.85
C GLU A 110 -9.51 6.49 14.65
N TYR A 111 -8.45 5.76 14.33
CA TYR A 111 -7.16 5.84 15.02
C TYR A 111 -6.26 6.93 14.44
N VAL A 112 -6.27 7.10 13.11
CA VAL A 112 -5.35 8.01 12.40
C VAL A 112 -5.97 9.38 12.14
N TYR A 113 -7.25 9.45 11.78
CA TYR A 113 -7.89 10.70 11.34
C TYR A 113 -7.94 11.77 12.44
N PRO A 114 -8.35 11.47 13.70
CA PRO A 114 -8.42 12.50 14.74
C PRO A 114 -7.06 13.08 15.12
N SER A 115 -5.99 12.29 15.02
CA SER A 115 -4.64 12.68 15.42
C SER A 115 -3.84 13.37 14.31
N ARG A 116 -4.10 13.03 13.03
CA ARG A 116 -3.34 13.54 11.88
C ARG A 116 -4.08 14.59 11.06
N GLY A 117 -5.40 14.71 11.24
CA GLY A 117 -6.26 15.66 10.54
C GLY A 117 -6.60 15.25 9.10
N PRO A 118 -7.56 15.96 8.47
CA PRO A 118 -8.16 15.56 7.21
C PRO A 118 -7.17 15.52 6.05
N LEU A 119 -6.39 16.60 5.87
CA LEU A 119 -5.51 16.74 4.71
C LEU A 119 -4.48 15.61 4.65
N ARG A 120 -3.79 15.33 5.76
CA ARG A 120 -2.77 14.28 5.82
C ARG A 120 -3.38 12.89 5.66
N TYR A 121 -4.60 12.68 6.17
CA TYR A 121 -5.29 11.40 6.03
C TYR A 121 -5.67 11.11 4.57
N TYR A 122 -6.38 12.03 3.93
CA TYR A 122 -6.86 11.88 2.54
C TYR A 122 -5.78 12.04 1.47
N THR A 123 -4.54 12.38 1.86
CA THR A 123 -3.39 12.39 0.97
C THR A 123 -2.47 11.23 1.32
N TYR A 124 -1.75 11.32 2.43
CA TYR A 124 -0.63 10.42 2.72
C TYR A 124 -1.05 9.08 3.33
N TYR A 125 -1.93 9.07 4.34
CA TYR A 125 -2.21 7.84 5.10
C TYR A 125 -3.15 6.86 4.38
N TRP A 126 -4.09 7.37 3.60
CA TRP A 126 -5.08 6.56 2.89
C TRP A 126 -5.14 6.89 1.40
N GLY A 127 -5.14 8.19 1.06
CA GLY A 127 -5.37 8.67 -0.30
C GLY A 127 -4.37 8.12 -1.32
N PHE A 128 -3.07 8.22 -1.07
CA PHE A 128 -2.02 7.83 -2.01
C PHE A 128 -2.12 6.35 -2.38
N PHE A 129 -2.45 5.47 -1.43
CA PHE A 129 -2.65 4.05 -1.70
C PHE A 129 -3.88 3.78 -2.58
N VAL A 130 -4.96 4.52 -2.36
CA VAL A 130 -6.19 4.43 -3.19
C VAL A 130 -5.96 5.00 -4.58
N TYR A 131 -5.40 6.20 -4.69
CA TYR A 131 -5.14 6.86 -5.97
C TYR A 131 -4.14 6.06 -6.79
N TRP A 132 -3.04 5.62 -6.17
CA TRP A 132 -2.08 4.75 -6.85
C TRP A 132 -2.72 3.44 -7.27
N GLY A 133 -3.48 2.78 -6.38
CA GLY A 133 -4.11 1.50 -6.69
C GLY A 133 -5.10 1.57 -7.85
N ALA A 134 -5.94 2.61 -7.88
CA ALA A 134 -6.88 2.87 -8.97
C ALA A 134 -6.16 3.13 -10.29
N LEU A 135 -5.15 4.00 -10.27
CA LEU A 135 -4.38 4.34 -11.48
C LEU A 135 -3.57 3.14 -11.99
N ALA A 136 -2.92 2.38 -11.11
CA ALA A 136 -2.15 1.20 -11.48
C ALA A 136 -3.04 0.12 -12.10
N LEU A 137 -4.21 -0.13 -11.52
CA LEU A 137 -5.19 -1.08 -12.05
C LEU A 137 -5.72 -0.63 -13.43
N ALA A 138 -6.22 0.60 -13.52
CA ALA A 138 -6.80 1.13 -14.75
C ALA A 138 -5.75 1.22 -15.87
N TYR A 139 -4.58 1.78 -15.60
CA TYR A 139 -3.51 1.90 -16.58
C TYR A 139 -3.03 0.54 -17.07
N SER A 140 -2.84 -0.43 -16.17
CA SER A 140 -2.44 -1.78 -16.57
C SER A 140 -3.50 -2.47 -17.43
N ALA A 141 -4.78 -2.31 -17.11
CA ALA A 141 -5.87 -2.85 -17.92
C ALA A 141 -5.87 -2.23 -19.34
N LEU A 142 -5.72 -0.91 -19.45
CA LEU A 142 -5.67 -0.20 -20.74
C LEU A 142 -4.47 -0.62 -21.58
N ARG A 143 -3.30 -0.76 -20.94
CA ARG A 143 -2.09 -1.26 -21.60
C ARG A 143 -2.34 -2.68 -22.12
N LEU A 144 -2.81 -3.58 -21.26
CA LEU A 144 -3.08 -4.98 -21.62
C LEU A 144 -4.15 -5.14 -22.72
N SER A 145 -5.08 -4.19 -22.86
CA SER A 145 -6.04 -4.17 -23.97
C SER A 145 -5.46 -3.66 -25.30
N GLY A 146 -4.19 -3.28 -25.34
CA GLY A 146 -3.50 -2.79 -26.53
C GLY A 146 -3.67 -1.29 -26.79
N ILE A 147 -4.14 -0.52 -25.80
CA ILE A 147 -4.23 0.94 -25.92
C ILE A 147 -2.86 1.54 -25.62
N GLU A 148 -2.32 2.30 -26.57
CA GLU A 148 -1.05 3.01 -26.45
C GLU A 148 -1.28 4.46 -26.00
N PHE A 149 -0.40 4.98 -25.13
CA PHE A 149 -0.44 6.32 -24.55
C PHE A 149 0.93 6.99 -24.66
#